data_AF-A0A968JRH6-F1
#
_entry.id   AF-A0A968JRH6-F1
#
_cell.length_a   1.000
_cell.length_b   1.000
_cell.length_c   1.000
_cell.angle_alpha   90.00
_cell.angle_beta   90.00
_cell.angle_gamma   90.00
#
_symmetry.space_group_name_H-M   'P 1'
#
loop_
_entity.id
_entity.type
_entity.pdbx_description
1 polymer ?
#
loop_
_entity_poly.entity_id
_entity_poly.type
_entity_poly.pdbx_seq_one_letter_code
_entity_poly.pdbx_strand_id
1 'polypeptide(L)'
;QQIVGNYNISANYSQVNLVAGEGLIDLNIEGMKTDVKLRNIDPNTHQHQLVVYQGNVNLPNSVQFQFTENSPELKKISFKPTKEYFATITVNISFGDLTVEKKK
;
A
#
# COMPACT_ATOMS: atom_id res chain seq x y z
N GLN A 1 15.91 7.35 -0.30
CA GLN A 1 15.80 7.22 -1.77
C GLN A 1 14.35 6.99 -2.12
N GLN A 2 13.92 7.49 -3.27
CA GLN A 2 12.56 7.30 -3.79
C GLN A 2 12.57 6.21 -4.87
N ILE A 3 11.46 5.50 -5.01
CA ILE A 3 11.27 4.48 -6.04
C ILE A 3 10.50 5.05 -7.23
N VAL A 4 10.95 4.74 -8.46
CA VAL A 4 10.31 5.14 -9.73
C VAL A 4 10.36 3.99 -10.74
N GLY A 5 9.33 3.82 -11.56
CA GLY A 5 9.18 2.70 -12.48
C GLY A 5 8.28 1.58 -11.92
N ASN A 6 8.59 0.33 -12.22
CA ASN A 6 7.83 -0.83 -11.78
C ASN A 6 8.64 -1.64 -10.77
N TYR A 7 8.02 -2.03 -9.66
CA TYR A 7 8.67 -2.81 -8.62
C TYR A 7 7.83 -4.01 -8.21
N ASN A 8 8.49 -5.14 -8.03
CA ASN A 8 7.93 -6.31 -7.37
C ASN A 8 8.84 -6.69 -6.21
N ILE A 9 8.28 -6.74 -5.00
CA ILE A 9 9.03 -6.94 -3.76
C ILE A 9 8.41 -8.11 -3.00
N SER A 10 9.20 -9.16 -2.81
CA SER A 10 8.84 -10.26 -1.91
C SER A 10 9.70 -10.17 -0.65
N ALA A 11 9.05 -10.14 0.51
CA ALA A 11 9.70 -9.85 1.78
C ALA A 11 9.21 -10.81 2.88
N ASN A 12 10.14 -11.50 3.54
CA ASN A 12 9.84 -12.47 4.59
C ASN A 12 10.61 -12.12 5.85
N TYR A 13 9.94 -12.07 7.01
CA TYR A 13 10.58 -11.78 8.31
C TYR A 13 11.41 -10.47 8.29
N SER A 14 10.81 -9.39 7.78
CA SER A 14 11.56 -8.16 7.50
C SER A 14 10.72 -6.88 7.65
N GLN A 15 11.32 -5.73 7.35
CA GLN A 15 10.62 -4.46 7.28
C GLN A 15 10.88 -3.79 5.93
N VAL A 16 9.82 -3.40 5.23
CA VAL A 16 9.87 -2.73 3.93
C VAL A 16 9.52 -1.26 4.13
N ASN A 17 10.46 -0.36 3.88
CA ASN A 17 10.28 1.07 4.04
C ASN A 17 10.54 1.79 2.71
N LEU A 18 9.48 2.23 2.03
CA LEU A 18 9.56 2.83 0.70
C LEU A 18 8.99 4.24 0.67
N VAL A 19 9.51 5.04 -0.27
CA VAL A 19 8.99 6.37 -0.58
C VAL A 19 8.66 6.39 -2.07
N ALA A 20 7.40 6.54 -2.43
CA ALA A 20 7.00 6.64 -3.82
C ALA A 20 7.55 7.94 -4.44
N GLY A 21 8.20 7.85 -5.59
CA GLY A 21 8.55 8.99 -6.43
C GLY A 21 7.46 9.28 -7.47
N GLU A 22 7.52 10.44 -8.12
CA GLU A 22 6.52 10.85 -9.12
C GLU A 22 6.51 9.96 -10.38
N GLY A 23 7.58 9.21 -10.62
CA GLY A 23 7.69 8.26 -11.72
C GLY A 23 7.29 6.83 -11.36
N LEU A 24 6.66 6.57 -10.20
CA LEU A 24 6.18 5.23 -9.87
C LEU A 24 5.02 4.84 -10.78
N ILE A 25 5.15 3.71 -11.47
CA ILE A 25 4.17 3.20 -12.44
C ILE A 25 3.41 2.03 -11.83
N ASP A 26 4.13 1.13 -11.16
CA ASP A 26 3.55 -0.05 -10.52
C ASP A 26 4.38 -0.48 -9.31
N LEU A 27 3.70 -0.95 -8.26
CA LEU A 27 4.32 -1.49 -7.07
C LEU A 27 3.51 -2.68 -6.58
N ASN A 28 4.12 -3.86 -6.61
CA ASN A 28 3.61 -5.05 -5.95
C ASN A 28 4.48 -5.42 -4.75
N ILE A 29 3.86 -5.64 -3.60
CA ILE A 29 4.53 -6.09 -2.38
C ILE A 29 3.83 -7.32 -1.82
N GLU A 30 4.59 -8.39 -1.66
CA GLU A 30 4.17 -9.62 -1.00
C GLU A 30 4.99 -9.81 0.28
N GLY A 31 4.32 -9.78 1.42
CA GLY A 31 4.92 -9.82 2.75
C GLY A 31 4.44 -11.00 3.58
N MET A 32 5.35 -11.80 4.12
CA MET A 32 5.03 -12.78 5.17
C MET A 32 5.81 -12.44 6.44
N LYS A 33 5.10 -12.17 7.53
CA LYS A 33 5.69 -11.67 8.79
C LYS A 33 6.56 -10.44 8.53
N THR A 34 5.97 -9.46 7.86
CA THR A 34 6.66 -8.27 7.36
C THR A 34 5.83 -7.03 7.61
N ASP A 35 6.45 -6.01 8.19
CA ASP A 35 5.85 -4.68 8.30
C ASP A 35 6.20 -3.85 7.06
N VAL A 36 5.20 -3.17 6.51
CA VAL A 36 5.36 -2.34 5.32
C VAL A 36 4.99 -0.90 5.64
N LYS A 37 5.90 0.03 5.35
CA LYS A 37 5.67 1.46 5.43
C LYS A 37 5.85 2.10 4.06
N LEU A 38 4.75 2.58 3.49
CA LEU A 38 4.71 3.33 2.24
C LEU A 38 4.51 4.81 2.53
N ARG A 39 5.44 5.64 2.05
CA ARG A 39 5.37 7.09 2.20
C ARG A 39 5.21 7.78 0.86
N ASN A 40 4.73 9.02 0.91
CA ASN A 40 4.53 9.87 -0.25
C ASN A 40 3.50 9.33 -1.24
N ILE A 41 2.51 8.59 -0.72
CA ILE A 41 1.43 8.04 -1.51
C ILE A 41 0.38 9.13 -1.73
N ASP A 42 0.13 9.47 -3.00
CA ASP A 42 -0.98 10.36 -3.36
C ASP A 42 -2.18 9.51 -3.81
N PRO A 43 -3.29 9.54 -3.06
CA PRO A 43 -4.48 8.75 -3.37
C PRO A 43 -5.16 9.16 -4.69
N ASN A 44 -4.85 10.35 -5.23
CA ASN A 44 -5.43 10.84 -6.49
C ASN A 44 -4.67 10.38 -7.74
N THR A 45 -3.51 9.74 -7.58
CA THR A 45 -2.64 9.35 -8.68
C THR A 45 -2.42 7.83 -8.77
N HIS A 46 -2.78 7.09 -7.73
CA HIS A 46 -2.56 5.64 -7.68
C HIS A 46 -3.84 4.91 -7.25
N GLN A 47 -4.17 3.83 -7.95
CA GLN A 47 -5.09 2.82 -7.45
C GLN A 47 -4.38 1.98 -6.40
N HIS A 48 -5.12 1.60 -5.36
CA HIS A 48 -4.59 0.79 -4.27
C HIS A 48 -5.41 -0.46 -4.06
N GLN A 49 -4.70 -1.57 -3.89
CA GLN A 49 -5.24 -2.86 -3.50
C GLN A 49 -4.43 -3.35 -2.30
N LEU A 50 -4.98 -3.15 -1.11
CA LEU A 50 -4.28 -3.42 0.15
C LEU A 50 -4.99 -4.56 0.86
N VAL A 51 -4.26 -5.63 1.13
CA VAL A 51 -4.73 -6.80 1.84
C VAL A 51 -3.76 -7.07 2.98
N VAL A 52 -4.28 -7.05 4.21
CA VAL A 52 -3.53 -7.41 5.40
C VAL A 52 -4.29 -8.48 6.16
N TYR A 53 -3.69 -9.64 6.28
CA TYR A 53 -4.11 -10.71 7.18
C TYR A 53 -3.37 -10.55 8.50
N GLN A 54 -4.06 -10.80 9.61
CA GLN A 54 -3.51 -10.86 10.96
C GLN A 54 -2.56 -9.69 11.27
N GLY A 55 -3.07 -8.48 11.12
CA GLY A 55 -2.30 -7.24 11.26
C GLY A 55 -3.16 -5.98 11.18
N ASN A 56 -2.52 -4.82 11.23
CA ASN A 56 -3.15 -3.52 11.20
C ASN A 56 -2.88 -2.75 9.93
N VAL A 57 -3.83 -1.88 9.58
CA VAL A 57 -3.72 -0.99 8.44
C VAL A 57 -3.92 0.44 8.93
N ASN A 58 -2.85 1.22 8.87
CA ASN A 58 -2.82 2.63 9.24
C ASN A 58 -2.81 3.46 7.95
N LEU A 59 -3.94 4.06 7.61
CA LEU A 59 -4.08 4.95 6.46
C LEU A 59 -4.18 6.42 6.89
N PRO A 60 -3.83 7.38 6.01
CA PRO A 60 -3.96 8.79 6.33
C PRO A 60 -5.44 9.19 6.42
N ASN A 61 -5.81 9.95 7.46
CA ASN A 61 -7.19 10.41 7.70
C ASN A 61 -7.84 11.18 6.53
N SER A 62 -7.04 11.75 5.63
CA SER A 62 -7.53 12.53 4.48
C SER A 62 -7.80 11.70 3.23
N VAL A 63 -7.57 10.38 3.27
CA VAL A 63 -7.88 9.48 2.15
C VAL A 63 -9.27 8.91 2.38
N GLN A 64 -10.19 9.15 1.44
CA GLN A 64 -11.47 8.43 1.44
C GLN A 64 -11.23 7.06 0.83
N PHE A 65 -11.33 6.02 1.63
CA PHE A 65 -11.24 4.62 1.21
C PHE A 65 -12.43 3.84 1.74
N GLN A 66 -12.75 2.74 1.08
CA GLN A 66 -13.75 1.79 1.56
C GLN A 66 -13.06 0.47 1.88
N PHE A 67 -13.37 -0.07 3.05
CA PHE A 67 -13.04 -1.45 3.34
C PHE A 67 -13.98 -2.33 2.54
N THR A 68 -13.42 -3.18 1.68
CA THR A 68 -14.17 -4.29 1.07
C THR A 68 -14.35 -5.40 2.10
N GLU A 69 -13.41 -5.54 3.04
CA GLU A 69 -13.50 -6.44 4.18
C GLU A 69 -12.76 -5.83 5.37
N ASN A 70 -13.39 -5.86 6.55
CA ASN A 70 -12.80 -5.35 7.79
C ASN A 70 -13.18 -6.25 8.96
N SER A 71 -12.49 -7.36 9.08
CA SER A 71 -12.58 -8.27 10.21
C SER A 71 -11.32 -8.17 11.07
N PRO A 72 -11.32 -8.69 12.31
CA PRO A 72 -10.12 -8.76 13.13
C PRO A 72 -8.95 -9.48 12.44
N GLU A 73 -9.25 -10.45 11.58
CA GLU A 73 -8.24 -11.30 10.92
C GLU A 73 -7.85 -10.81 9.52
N LEU A 74 -8.68 -10.00 8.87
CA LEU A 74 -8.50 -9.61 7.48
C LEU A 74 -9.04 -8.21 7.20
N LYS A 75 -8.15 -7.37 6.70
CA LYS A 75 -8.45 -6.01 6.24
C LYS A 75 -8.16 -5.95 4.74
N LYS A 76 -9.20 -5.73 3.94
CA LYS A 76 -9.11 -5.50 2.50
C LYS A 76 -9.60 -4.10 2.18
N ILE A 77 -8.76 -3.34 1.50
CA ILE A 77 -9.04 -1.96 1.11
C ILE A 77 -8.76 -1.84 -0.37
N SER A 78 -9.74 -1.31 -1.10
CA SER A 78 -9.59 -1.00 -2.51
C SER A 78 -10.09 0.41 -2.74
N PHE A 79 -9.28 1.23 -3.41
CA PHE A 79 -9.72 2.52 -3.88
C PHE A 79 -9.03 2.86 -5.19
N LYS A 80 -9.73 3.60 -6.03
CA LYS A 80 -9.30 3.96 -7.38
C LYS A 80 -9.44 5.47 -7.56
N PRO A 81 -8.44 6.16 -8.11
CA PRO A 81 -8.54 7.58 -8.42
C PRO A 81 -9.52 7.83 -9.57
N THR A 82 -10.00 9.06 -9.69
CA THR A 82 -10.94 9.47 -10.75
C THR A 82 -10.29 9.68 -12.12
N LYS A 83 -8.96 9.70 -12.20
CA LYS A 83 -8.21 9.87 -13.45
C LYS A 83 -8.27 8.60 -14.31
N GLU A 84 -8.16 8.78 -15.63
CA GLU A 84 -8.18 7.69 -16.62
C GLU A 84 -6.90 6.83 -16.57
N TYR A 85 -5.74 7.46 -16.32
CA TYR A 85 -4.46 6.79 -16.16
C TYR A 85 -3.93 7.00 -14.73
N PHE A 86 -3.57 5.90 -14.09
CA PHE A 86 -3.04 5.87 -12.73
C PHE A 86 -2.09 4.69 -12.56
N ALA A 87 -1.14 4.85 -11.64
CA ALA A 87 -0.27 3.78 -11.21
C ALA A 87 -0.99 2.83 -10.25
N THR A 88 -0.54 1.59 -10.13
CA THR A 88 -1.14 0.60 -9.22
C THR A 88 -0.21 0.29 -8.06
N ILE A 89 -0.75 0.27 -6.85
CA ILE A 89 -0.05 -0.15 -5.64
C ILE A 89 -0.82 -1.33 -5.04
N THR A 90 -0.21 -2.50 -5.13
CA THR A 90 -0.72 -3.76 -4.57
C THR A 90 0.15 -4.16 -3.38
N VAL A 91 -0.48 -4.39 -2.24
CA VAL A 91 0.21 -4.83 -1.02
C VAL A 91 -0.58 -5.99 -0.42
N ASN A 92 0.07 -7.15 -0.30
CA ASN A 92 -0.47 -8.34 0.32
C ASN A 92 0.44 -8.76 1.49
N ILE A 93 -0.06 -8.66 2.72
CA ILE A 93 0.67 -9.02 3.94
C ILE A 93 -0.07 -10.14 4.67
N SER A 94 0.61 -11.26 4.96
CA SER A 94 -0.01 -12.38 5.70
C SER A 94 0.01 -12.21 7.23
N PHE A 95 1.05 -11.56 7.74
CA PHE A 95 1.24 -11.23 9.17
C PHE A 95 2.13 -9.99 9.22
N GLY A 96 1.72 -8.96 9.96
CA GLY A 96 2.45 -7.69 10.05
C GLY A 96 1.57 -6.49 9.69
N ASP A 97 2.10 -5.31 9.92
CA ASP A 97 1.34 -4.06 9.80
C ASP A 97 1.64 -3.33 8.48
N LEU A 98 0.61 -2.70 7.92
CA LEU A 98 0.72 -1.77 6.81
C LEU A 98 0.51 -0.33 7.30
N THR A 99 1.47 0.55 7.03
CA THR A 99 1.33 1.99 7.24
C THR A 99 1.49 2.74 5.93
N VAL A 100 0.50 3.56 5.58
CA VAL A 100 0.53 4.44 4.41
C VAL A 100 0.51 5.89 4.87
N GLU A 101 1.49 6.67 4.44
CA GLU A 101 1.61 8.10 4.71
C GLU A 101 1.48 8.89 3.41
N LYS A 102 0.66 9.95 3.44
CA LYS A 102 0.47 10.82 2.29
C LYS A 102 1.70 11.69 2.00
N LYS A 103 1.80 12.19 0.76
CA LYS A 103 2.69 13.32 0.41
C LYS A 103 2.35 14.51 1.32
N LYS A 104 3.37 15.04 2.00
CA LYS A 104 3.25 16.30 2.75
C LYS A 104 3.11 17.47 1.79
#